data_AF-A0A2H0T975-F1
#
_entry.id   AF-A0A2H0T975-F1
#
_cell.length_a   1.000
_cell.length_b   1.000
_cell.length_c   1.000
_cell.angle_alpha   90.00
_cell.angle_beta   90.00
_cell.angle_gamma   90.00
#
_symmetry.space_group_name_H-M   'P 1'
#
loop_
_entity.id
_entity.type
_entity.pdbx_description
1 polymer ?
#
loop_
_entity_poly.entity_id
_entity_poly.type
_entity_poly.pdbx_seq_one_letter_code
_entity_poly.pdbx_strand_id
1 'polypeptide(L)'
;MDISKTKNIRLSIIKEIELLASKVPNAISLAQGIPSFETPEVIKNFAKRAIDNNLVSKYSLCPGLPELREIISEKLKKDNMIYGPSTE
;
A
#
# COMPACT_ATOMS: atom_id res chain seq x y z
N MET A 1 -21.33 17.77 9.60
CA MET A 1 -20.41 17.20 8.60
C MET A 1 -21.16 17.10 7.29
N ASP A 2 -20.78 17.88 6.27
CA ASP A 2 -21.47 17.86 4.98
C ASP A 2 -21.04 16.64 4.15
N ILE A 3 -21.97 15.72 3.95
CA ILE A 3 -21.76 14.48 3.18
C ILE A 3 -22.24 14.61 1.72
N SER A 4 -22.66 15.80 1.28
CA SER A 4 -23.18 16.05 -0.07
C SER A 4 -22.23 15.57 -1.17
N LYS A 5 -20.91 15.72 -0.96
CA LYS A 5 -19.85 15.34 -1.91
C LYS A 5 -19.72 13.83 -2.12
N THR A 6 -20.16 13.00 -1.18
CA THR A 6 -20.04 11.54 -1.26
C THR A 6 -21.35 10.83 -1.61
N LYS A 7 -22.48 11.55 -1.65
CA LYS A 7 -23.83 10.98 -1.90
C LYS A 7 -23.93 10.15 -3.18
N ASN A 8 -23.14 10.47 -4.20
CA ASN A 8 -23.19 9.81 -5.50
C ASN A 8 -22.01 8.86 -5.76
N ILE A 9 -21.16 8.60 -4.76
CA ILE A 9 -20.09 7.61 -4.89
C ILE A 9 -20.74 6.22 -4.85
N ARG A 10 -20.57 5.45 -5.92
CA ARG A 10 -21.08 4.09 -6.06
C ARG A 10 -19.93 3.10 -5.97
N LEU A 11 -20.25 1.82 -5.77
CA LEU A 11 -19.27 0.76 -5.87
C LEU A 11 -18.60 0.82 -7.25
N SER A 12 -17.27 0.75 -7.27
CA SER A 12 -16.54 0.65 -8.53
C SER A 12 -16.94 -0.62 -9.26
N ILE A 13 -17.18 -0.50 -10.57
CA ILE A 13 -17.49 -1.64 -11.44
C ILE A 13 -16.40 -2.73 -11.35
N ILE A 14 -15.13 -2.34 -11.15
CA ILE A 14 -14.03 -3.30 -10.96
C ILE A 14 -14.29 -4.20 -9.75
N LYS A 15 -14.78 -3.61 -8.64
CA LYS A 15 -15.08 -4.36 -7.43
C LYS A 15 -16.39 -5.15 -7.56
N GLU A 16 -17.38 -4.63 -8.26
CA GLU A 16 -18.62 -5.34 -8.55
C GLU A 16 -18.37 -6.62 -9.36
N ILE A 17 -17.56 -6.53 -10.42
CA ILE A 17 -17.16 -7.69 -11.24
C ILE A 17 -16.38 -8.70 -10.41
N GLU A 18 -15.43 -8.26 -9.57
CA GLU A 18 -14.69 -9.14 -8.65
C GLU A 18 -15.64 -9.93 -7.72
N LEU A 19 -16.65 -9.26 -7.16
CA LEU A 19 -17.64 -9.89 -6.27
C LEU A 19 -18.62 -10.82 -6.99
N LEU A 20 -18.93 -10.55 -8.26
CA LEU A 20 -19.75 -11.45 -9.07
C LEU A 20 -18.95 -12.70 -9.47
N ALA A 21 -17.68 -12.52 -9.87
CA ALA A 21 -16.79 -13.60 -10.24
C ALA A 21 -16.53 -14.56 -9.07
N SER A 22 -16.37 -14.05 -7.84
CA SER A 22 -16.14 -14.90 -6.65
C SER A 22 -17.31 -15.85 -6.31
N LYS A 23 -18.52 -15.57 -6.82
CA LYS A 23 -19.70 -16.43 -6.65
C LYS A 23 -19.83 -17.50 -7.73
N VAL A 24 -19.03 -17.44 -8.78
CA VAL A 24 -19.04 -18.41 -9.89
C VAL A 24 -17.90 -19.41 -9.67
N PRO A 25 -18.22 -20.70 -9.42
CA PRO A 25 -17.19 -21.72 -9.25
C PRO A 25 -16.27 -21.80 -10.47
N ASN A 26 -14.96 -21.90 -10.22
CA ASN A 26 -13.91 -21.98 -11.25
C ASN A 26 -13.75 -20.73 -12.15
N ALA A 27 -14.35 -19.59 -11.79
CA ALA A 27 -14.09 -18.34 -12.50
C ALA A 27 -12.64 -17.89 -12.28
N ILE A 28 -11.93 -17.57 -13.36
CA ILE A 28 -10.60 -16.96 -13.32
C ILE A 28 -10.79 -15.44 -13.32
N SER A 29 -10.47 -14.78 -12.21
CA SER A 29 -10.53 -13.32 -12.12
C SER A 29 -9.26 -12.70 -12.71
N LEU A 30 -9.42 -11.97 -13.82
CA LEU A 30 -8.38 -11.13 -14.42
C LEU A 30 -8.57 -9.64 -14.08
N ALA A 31 -9.57 -9.32 -13.25
CA ALA A 31 -9.93 -7.94 -12.89
C ALA A 31 -9.03 -7.36 -11.79
N GLN A 32 -8.38 -8.21 -11.00
CA GLN A 32 -7.65 -7.79 -9.80
C GLN A 32 -6.15 -7.71 -10.07
N GLY A 33 -5.57 -6.52 -9.93
CA GLY A 33 -4.14 -6.27 -10.08
C GLY A 33 -3.29 -6.70 -8.88
N ILE A 34 -3.53 -7.90 -8.34
CA ILE A 34 -2.73 -8.47 -7.24
C ILE A 34 -1.61 -9.34 -7.83
N PRO A 35 -0.35 -9.17 -7.40
CA PRO A 35 0.74 -10.05 -7.80
C PRO A 35 0.44 -11.52 -7.47
N SER A 36 0.84 -12.44 -8.34
CA SER A 36 0.68 -13.88 -8.13
C SER A 36 1.69 -14.47 -7.14
N PHE A 37 2.62 -13.66 -6.62
CA PHE A 37 3.67 -14.08 -5.71
C PHE A 37 3.47 -13.46 -4.32
N GLU A 38 3.98 -14.17 -3.33
CA GLU A 38 4.01 -13.75 -1.94
C GLU A 38 5.04 -12.64 -1.70
N THR A 39 4.77 -11.76 -0.73
CA THR A 39 5.77 -10.80 -0.25
C THR A 39 7.05 -11.54 0.18
N PRO A 40 8.25 -11.11 -0.25
CA PRO A 40 9.51 -11.75 0.12
C PRO A 40 9.69 -11.97 1.63
N GLU A 41 10.22 -13.12 2.00
CA GLU A 41 10.30 -13.56 3.40
C GLU A 41 11.15 -12.64 4.28
N VAL A 42 12.18 -12.00 3.70
CA VAL A 42 13.00 -11.00 4.40
C VAL A 42 12.17 -9.80 4.88
N ILE A 43 11.19 -9.36 4.09
CA ILE A 43 10.30 -8.25 4.42
C ILE A 43 9.31 -8.69 5.51
N LYS A 44 8.71 -9.87 5.35
CA LYS A 44 7.80 -10.46 6.35
C LYS A 44 8.48 -10.57 7.71
N ASN A 45 9.72 -11.04 7.76
CA ASN A 45 10.47 -11.20 8.99
C ASN A 45 10.92 -9.87 9.62
N PHE A 46 11.24 -8.86 8.81
CA PHE A 46 11.51 -7.53 9.33
C PHE A 46 10.27 -6.91 10.00
N ALA A 47 9.10 -7.01 9.35
CA ALA A 47 7.85 -6.50 9.90
C ALA A 47 7.48 -7.17 11.24
N LYS A 48 7.60 -8.51 11.32
CA LYS A 48 7.39 -9.26 12.57
C LYS A 48 8.31 -8.76 13.68
N ARG A 49 9.63 -8.68 13.42
CA ARG A 49 10.61 -8.19 14.39
C ARG A 49 10.35 -6.75 14.83
N ALA A 50 9.91 -5.88 13.92
CA ALA A 50 9.60 -4.50 14.25
C ALA A 50 8.42 -4.40 15.22
N ILE A 51 7.43 -5.27 15.08
CA ILE A 51 6.31 -5.41 16.03
C ILE A 51 6.82 -5.97 17.36
N ASP A 52 7.54 -7.09 17.35
CA ASP A 52 8.03 -7.76 18.56
C ASP A 52 8.93 -6.84 19.41
N ASN A 53 9.74 -6.01 18.76
CA ASN A 53 10.66 -5.07 19.39
C ASN A 53 10.02 -3.70 19.72
N ASN A 54 8.70 -3.55 19.56
CA ASN A 54 7.95 -2.31 19.80
C ASN A 54 8.46 -1.07 19.01
N LEU A 55 9.07 -1.28 17.84
CA LEU A 55 9.59 -0.20 16.99
C LEU A 55 8.49 0.57 16.26
N VAL A 56 7.32 -0.05 16.08
CA VAL A 56 6.18 0.48 15.30
C VAL A 56 4.89 0.61 16.13
N SER A 57 4.99 0.54 17.46
CA SER A 57 3.83 0.59 18.36
C SER A 57 3.27 2.00 18.60
N LYS A 58 3.86 3.04 17.98
CA LYS A 58 3.51 4.46 18.14
C LYS A 58 3.43 5.15 16.79
N TYR A 59 2.82 6.34 16.77
CA TYR A 59 2.75 7.18 15.58
C TYR A 59 4.14 7.59 15.10
N SER A 60 4.34 7.54 13.77
CA SER A 60 5.41 8.29 13.13
C SER A 60 5.04 9.78 13.06
N LEU A 61 6.02 10.61 12.72
CA LEU A 61 5.74 11.99 12.30
C LEU A 61 4.83 11.98 11.05
N CYS A 62 4.09 13.07 10.82
CA CYS A 62 3.18 13.19 9.67
C CYS A 62 3.84 12.89 8.32
N PRO A 63 5.10 13.30 8.04
CA PRO A 63 5.75 12.97 6.77
C PRO A 63 6.17 11.50 6.64
N GLY A 64 6.07 10.70 7.71
CA GLY A 64 6.57 9.34 7.78
C GLY A 64 7.90 9.21 8.53
N LEU A 65 8.52 8.03 8.44
CA LEU A 65 9.80 7.74 9.09
C LEU A 65 10.97 8.39 8.32
N PRO A 66 11.87 9.15 8.97
CA PRO A 66 13.01 9.79 8.31
C PRO A 66 13.86 8.81 7.51
N GLU A 67 14.21 7.67 8.10
CA GLU A 67 15.03 6.61 7.47
C GLU A 67 14.39 6.06 6.19
N LEU A 68 13.06 5.89 6.17
CA LEU A 68 12.35 5.44 4.98
C LEU A 68 12.39 6.48 3.88
N ARG A 69 12.23 7.77 4.23
CA ARG A 69 12.29 8.88 3.26
C ARG A 69 13.68 9.02 2.65
N GLU A 70 14.73 8.86 3.44
CA GLU A 70 16.13 8.86 2.97
C GLU A 70 16.38 7.73 1.97
N ILE A 71 15.98 6.49 2.30
CA ILE A 71 16.14 5.33 1.40
C ILE A 71 15.34 5.52 0.10
N ILE A 72 14.13 6.09 0.17
CA ILE A 72 13.33 6.43 -1.01
C ILE A 72 14.06 7.47 -1.88
N SER A 73 14.61 8.53 -1.27
CA SER A 73 15.41 9.54 -1.99
C SER A 73 16.59 8.90 -2.74
N GLU A 74 17.33 8.02 -2.07
CA GLU A 74 18.45 7.30 -2.69
C GLU A 74 18.00 6.39 -3.83
N LYS A 75 16.89 5.66 -3.66
CA LYS A 75 16.35 4.79 -4.70
C LYS A 75 15.89 5.59 -5.92
N LEU A 76 15.17 6.69 -5.70
CA LEU A 76 14.70 7.58 -6.76
C LEU A 76 15.85 8.24 -7.50
N LYS A 77 16.92 8.63 -6.79
CA LYS A 77 18.13 9.18 -7.41
C LYS A 77 18.79 8.20 -8.38
N LYS A 78 18.77 6.89 -8.07
CA LYS A 78 19.25 5.83 -8.98
C LYS A 78 18.37 5.69 -10.23
N ASP A 79 17.11 6.09 -10.14
CA ASP A 79 16.14 6.10 -11.24
C ASP A 79 16.06 7.49 -11.92
N ASN A 80 17.06 8.36 -11.70
CA ASN A 80 17.15 9.74 -12.22
C ASN A 80 16.02 10.68 -11.79
N MET A 81 15.42 10.44 -10.62
CA MET A 81 14.40 11.30 -10.00
C MET A 81 14.96 12.02 -8.77
N ILE A 82 14.51 13.26 -8.53
CA ILE A 82 14.93 14.08 -7.38
C ILE A 82 13.79 14.11 -6.36
N TYR A 83 14.10 13.73 -5.13
CA TYR A 83 13.19 13.77 -3.99
C TYR A 83 13.97 14.21 -2.74
N GLY A 84 13.61 15.32 -2.13
CA GLY A 84 14.20 15.81 -0.88
C GLY A 84 13.51 15.21 0.35
N PRO A 85 14.19 14.34 1.11
CA PRO A 85 13.58 13.63 2.25
C PRO A 85 13.22 14.53 3.43
N SER A 86 13.55 15.83 3.39
CA SER A 86 13.19 16.81 4.41
C SER A 86 12.26 17.90 3.91
N THR A 87 12.09 18.04 2.59
CA THR A 87 11.44 19.18 1.95
C THR A 87 10.13 18.82 1.24
N GLU A 88 9.93 17.56 0.86
CA GLU A 88 8.73 17.01 0.20
C GLU A 88 8.01 15.97 1.07
#